data_AF-A0A5J4PY07-F1
#
_entry.id   AF-A0A5J4PY07-F1
#
_cell.length_a   1.000
_cell.length_b   1.000
_cell.length_c   1.000
_cell.angle_alpha   90.00
_cell.angle_beta   90.00
_cell.angle_gamma   90.00
#
_symmetry.space_group_name_H-M   'P 1'
#
loop_
_entity.id
_entity.type
_entity.pdbx_description
1 polymer ?
#
loop_
_entity_poly.entity_id
_entity_poly.type
_entity_poly.pdbx_seq_one_letter_code
_entity_poly.pdbx_strand_id
1 'polypeptide(L)'
;GDDEHGWDDEGVFNFEGGCYAKVINLSKEAEPDIYAAIKRDALLENVTVDAGGKIDFNDKSVTENTRVSYPIYHINNIVKPVSKAPAAKKVIFLSADAFGVLPPVSILNAEQTKYYFCR
;
A
#
# COMPACT_ATOMS: atom_id res chain seq x y z
N GLY A 1 -7.01 4.49 -3.59
CA GLY A 1 -5.62 4.38 -4.03
C GLY A 1 -4.78 3.96 -2.88
N ASP A 2 -3.77 3.16 -3.18
CA ASP A 2 -2.72 2.73 -2.26
C ASP A 2 -1.45 3.58 -2.37
N ASP A 3 -1.09 4.09 -3.57
CA ASP A 3 0.20 4.77 -3.76
C ASP A 3 0.06 6.22 -4.25
N GLU A 4 -0.61 6.47 -5.38
CA GLU A 4 -0.57 7.79 -6.03
C GLU A 4 -1.90 8.56 -6.03
N HIS A 5 -1.90 9.74 -5.41
CA HIS A 5 -3.08 10.61 -5.34
C HIS A 5 -2.78 12.06 -5.71
N GLY A 6 -3.71 12.67 -6.45
CA GLY A 6 -3.80 14.11 -6.64
C GLY A 6 -4.69 14.77 -5.59
N TRP A 7 -4.49 16.07 -5.37
CA TRP A 7 -5.37 16.90 -4.54
C TRP A 7 -5.70 18.20 -5.28
N ASP A 8 -6.98 18.42 -5.59
CA ASP A 8 -7.51 19.61 -6.25
C ASP A 8 -8.65 20.29 -5.43
N ASP A 9 -9.36 21.23 -6.05
CA ASP A 9 -10.46 21.97 -5.42
C ASP A 9 -11.68 21.08 -5.08
N GLU A 10 -11.83 19.91 -5.71
CA GLU A 10 -12.90 18.94 -5.41
C GLU A 10 -12.52 17.95 -4.30
N GLY A 11 -11.23 17.66 -4.13
CA GLY A 11 -10.71 16.82 -3.06
C GLY A 11 -9.50 15.99 -3.46
N VAL A 12 -9.42 14.77 -2.91
CA VAL A 12 -8.33 13.82 -3.16
C VAL A 12 -8.80 12.75 -4.13
N PHE A 13 -7.99 12.44 -5.14
CA PHE A 13 -8.35 11.46 -6.17
C PHE A 13 -7.17 10.56 -6.53
N ASN A 14 -7.47 9.32 -6.86
CA ASN A 14 -6.46 8.33 -7.25
C ASN A 14 -6.05 8.53 -8.72
N PHE A 15 -4.76 8.40 -9.03
CA PHE A 15 -4.32 8.31 -10.42
C PHE A 15 -4.46 6.89 -10.98
N GLU A 16 -4.47 5.88 -10.10
CA GLU A 16 -4.40 4.48 -10.48
C GLU A 16 -5.77 3.79 -10.57
N GLY A 17 -5.82 2.71 -11.37
CA GLY A 17 -6.95 1.77 -11.44
C GLY A 17 -6.69 0.43 -10.75
N GLY A 18 -5.56 0.29 -10.06
CA GLY A 18 -5.07 -0.92 -9.42
C GLY A 18 -4.33 -0.59 -8.13
N CYS A 19 -3.70 -1.61 -7.57
CA CYS A 19 -2.77 -1.49 -6.45
C CYS A 19 -1.52 -2.32 -6.74
N TYR A 20 -0.37 -1.86 -6.24
CA TYR A 20 0.93 -2.53 -6.45
C TYR A 20 1.57 -2.91 -5.11
N ALA A 21 0.95 -3.88 -4.45
CA ALA A 21 1.26 -4.25 -3.08
C ALA A 21 2.55 -5.09 -2.97
N LYS A 22 3.30 -4.88 -1.90
CA LYS A 22 4.41 -5.74 -1.48
C LYS A 22 3.85 -6.98 -0.77
N VAL A 23 4.37 -8.16 -1.06
CA VAL A 23 3.82 -9.45 -0.59
C VAL A 23 4.81 -10.30 0.21
N ILE A 24 5.97 -9.75 0.59
CA ILE A 24 6.89 -10.48 1.48
C ILE A 24 6.25 -10.67 2.85
N ASN A 25 6.33 -11.89 3.39
CA ASN A 25 5.68 -12.33 4.63
C ASN A 25 4.14 -12.17 4.61
N LEU A 26 3.52 -12.11 3.43
CA LEU A 26 2.07 -12.00 3.32
C LEU A 26 1.40 -13.25 3.92
N SER A 27 0.43 -13.01 4.80
CA SER A 27 -0.41 -14.06 5.37
C SER A 27 -1.88 -13.65 5.30
N LYS A 28 -2.76 -14.64 5.21
CA LYS A 28 -4.21 -14.41 5.13
C LYS A 28 -4.74 -13.82 6.44
N GLU A 29 -4.08 -14.10 7.55
CA GLU A 29 -4.45 -13.66 8.89
C GLU A 29 -4.08 -12.20 9.13
N ALA A 30 -2.88 -11.77 8.70
CA ALA A 30 -2.43 -10.40 8.88
C ALA A 30 -3.05 -9.44 7.85
N GLU A 31 -3.16 -9.87 6.59
CA GLU A 31 -3.59 -9.02 5.47
C GLU A 31 -4.64 -9.73 4.60
N PRO A 32 -5.86 -9.95 5.12
CA PRO A 32 -6.89 -10.74 4.45
C PRO A 32 -7.35 -10.14 3.12
N ASP A 33 -7.42 -8.82 3.01
CA ASP A 33 -7.88 -8.13 1.79
C ASP A 33 -6.87 -8.27 0.64
N ILE A 34 -5.59 -8.03 0.92
CA ILE A 34 -4.51 -8.17 -0.08
C ILE A 34 -4.40 -9.64 -0.48
N TYR A 35 -4.42 -10.57 0.48
CA TYR A 35 -4.38 -12.00 0.17
C TYR A 35 -5.56 -12.44 -0.71
N ALA A 36 -6.78 -11.97 -0.42
CA ALA A 36 -7.97 -12.28 -1.23
C ALA A 36 -7.99 -11.59 -2.60
N ALA A 37 -7.23 -10.51 -2.77
CA ALA A 37 -7.06 -9.84 -4.06
C ALA A 37 -6.16 -10.63 -5.02
N ILE A 38 -5.32 -11.54 -4.51
CA ILE A 38 -4.47 -12.43 -5.32
C ILE A 38 -5.33 -13.58 -5.85
N LYS A 39 -5.90 -13.35 -7.03
CA LYS A 39 -6.69 -14.33 -7.79
C LYS A 39 -6.45 -14.11 -9.28
N ARG A 40 -7.13 -14.86 -10.14
CA ARG A 40 -7.08 -14.65 -11.59
C ARG A 40 -7.24 -13.15 -11.91
N ASP A 41 -6.43 -12.67 -12.85
CA ASP A 41 -6.28 -11.26 -13.25
C ASP A 41 -5.43 -10.38 -12.31
N ALA A 42 -4.87 -10.96 -11.23
CA ALA A 42 -3.70 -10.41 -10.53
C ALA A 42 -2.40 -10.93 -11.17
N LEU A 43 -1.34 -10.14 -11.10
CA LEU A 43 -0.01 -10.49 -11.58
C LEU A 43 1.00 -10.44 -10.44
N LEU A 44 1.52 -11.61 -10.08
CA LEU A 44 2.58 -11.76 -9.09
C LEU A 44 3.95 -11.52 -9.73
N GLU A 45 4.83 -10.83 -9.01
CA GLU A 45 6.16 -10.47 -9.46
C GLU A 45 7.22 -10.92 -8.44
N ASN A 46 8.22 -11.68 -8.93
CA ASN A 46 9.37 -12.16 -8.15
C ASN A 46 9.05 -13.00 -6.91
N VAL A 47 7.86 -13.59 -6.82
CA VAL A 47 7.51 -14.56 -5.77
C VAL A 47 8.05 -15.95 -6.12
N THR A 48 8.45 -16.70 -5.09
CA THR A 48 8.88 -18.08 -5.27
C THR A 48 7.67 -18.99 -5.41
N VAL A 49 7.67 -19.83 -6.44
CA VAL A 49 6.59 -20.78 -6.73
C VAL A 49 7.19 -22.17 -6.89
N ASP A 50 6.64 -23.15 -6.18
CA ASP A 50 7.06 -24.53 -6.30
C ASP A 50 6.47 -25.23 -7.55
N ALA A 51 6.92 -26.45 -7.84
CA ALA A 51 6.44 -27.23 -8.98
C ALA A 51 4.94 -27.58 -8.91
N GLY A 52 4.33 -27.51 -7.71
CA GLY A 52 2.89 -27.69 -7.49
C GLY A 52 2.08 -26.40 -7.61
N GLY A 53 2.73 -25.27 -7.90
CA GLY A 53 2.08 -23.96 -8.00
C GLY A 53 1.83 -23.28 -6.65
N LYS A 54 2.37 -23.82 -5.55
CA LYS A 54 2.27 -23.16 -4.23
C LYS A 54 3.28 -22.01 -4.19
N ILE A 55 2.78 -20.85 -3.78
CA ILE A 55 3.58 -19.63 -3.62
C ILE A 55 4.16 -19.61 -2.20
N ASP A 56 5.45 -19.32 -2.08
CA ASP A 56 6.10 -19.03 -0.81
C ASP A 56 6.35 -17.52 -0.68
N PHE A 57 5.51 -16.85 0.11
CA PHE A 57 5.62 -15.42 0.39
C PHE A 57 6.74 -15.08 1.39
N ASN A 58 7.37 -16.06 2.04
CA ASN A 58 8.44 -15.82 3.00
C ASN A 58 9.83 -15.92 2.37
N ASP A 59 9.93 -16.43 1.14
CA ASP A 59 11.21 -16.54 0.44
C ASP A 59 11.68 -15.15 -0.01
N LYS A 60 12.90 -14.82 0.40
CA LYS A 60 13.61 -13.59 0.11
C LYS A 60 15.01 -13.84 -0.45
N SER A 61 15.28 -15.05 -0.90
CA SER A 61 16.58 -15.46 -1.44
C SER A 61 17.02 -14.60 -2.63
N VAL A 62 16.07 -14.15 -3.46
CA VAL A 62 16.31 -13.27 -4.62
C VAL A 62 16.08 -11.81 -4.27
N THR A 63 14.95 -11.48 -3.64
CA THR A 63 14.58 -10.10 -3.29
C THR A 63 13.59 -10.06 -2.14
N GLU A 64 13.69 -9.03 -1.28
CA GLU A 64 12.66 -8.71 -0.28
C GLU A 64 11.55 -7.81 -0.86
N ASN A 65 11.64 -7.39 -2.12
CA ASN A 65 10.62 -6.57 -2.81
C ASN A 65 9.74 -7.42 -3.73
N THR A 66 9.25 -8.55 -3.23
CA THR A 66 8.24 -9.35 -3.92
C THR A 66 6.92 -8.57 -3.98
N ARG A 67 6.25 -8.61 -5.13
CA ARG A 67 5.12 -7.71 -5.42
C ARG A 67 3.95 -8.45 -6.05
N VAL A 68 2.79 -7.81 -6.00
CA VAL A 68 1.62 -8.20 -6.78
C VAL A 68 0.91 -6.95 -7.29
N SER A 69 0.51 -6.96 -8.56
CA SER A 69 -0.43 -5.98 -9.10
C SER A 69 -1.80 -6.60 -9.26
N TYR A 70 -2.85 -5.86 -8.90
CA TYR A 70 -4.23 -6.28 -9.13
C TYR A 70 -5.12 -5.06 -9.38
N PRO A 71 -6.19 -5.21 -10.18
CA PRO A 71 -7.19 -4.16 -10.35
C PRO A 71 -7.84 -3.80 -9.02
N ILE A 72 -8.15 -2.52 -8.80
CA ILE A 72 -8.63 -2.01 -7.51
C ILE A 72 -9.92 -2.71 -7.05
N TYR A 73 -10.75 -3.15 -8.01
CA TYR A 73 -11.99 -3.88 -7.75
C TYR A 73 -11.79 -5.30 -7.18
N HIS A 74 -10.55 -5.79 -7.08
CA HIS A 74 -10.24 -7.01 -6.34
C HIS A 74 -10.45 -6.83 -4.84
N ILE A 75 -10.34 -5.60 -4.34
CA ILE A 75 -10.66 -5.20 -2.97
C ILE A 75 -12.16 -4.85 -2.88
N ASN A 76 -12.83 -5.38 -1.86
CA ASN A 76 -14.28 -5.20 -1.71
C ASN A 76 -14.64 -3.79 -1.22
N ASN A 77 -13.89 -3.29 -0.24
CA ASN A 77 -14.17 -2.01 0.42
C ASN A 77 -13.41 -0.86 -0.26
N ILE A 78 -13.93 -0.39 -1.39
CA ILE A 78 -13.35 0.72 -2.13
C ILE A 78 -14.41 1.76 -2.51
N VAL A 79 -13.95 2.98 -2.74
CA VAL A 79 -14.81 4.04 -3.29
C VAL A 79 -15.14 3.73 -4.76
N LYS A 80 -16.42 3.81 -5.11
CA LYS A 80 -16.96 3.56 -6.47
C LYS A 80 -18.03 4.62 -6.79
N PRO A 81 -18.29 4.93 -8.07
CA PRO A 81 -17.66 4.39 -9.28
C PRO A 81 -16.30 4.99 -9.61
N VAL A 82 -15.96 6.14 -9.02
CA VAL A 82 -14.68 6.84 -9.24
C VAL A 82 -13.91 6.87 -7.92
N SER A 83 -12.62 6.56 -7.98
CA SER A 83 -11.71 6.55 -6.83
C SER A 83 -11.34 7.99 -6.40
N LYS A 84 -12.31 8.77 -5.92
CA LYS A 84 -12.13 10.12 -5.38
C LYS A 84 -12.93 10.36 -4.11
N ALA A 85 -12.45 11.24 -3.24
CA ALA A 85 -13.07 11.59 -1.98
C ALA A 85 -12.90 13.09 -1.68
N PRO A 86 -13.67 13.66 -0.73
CA PRO A 86 -13.49 15.05 -0.31
C PRO A 86 -12.08 15.32 0.24
N ALA A 87 -11.74 16.61 0.39
CA ALA A 87 -10.48 17.06 0.95
C ALA A 87 -10.09 16.33 2.26
N ALA A 88 -8.82 15.95 2.38
CA ALA A 88 -8.34 15.19 3.52
C ALA A 88 -8.37 16.03 4.80
N LYS A 89 -8.97 15.47 5.86
CA LYS A 89 -9.01 16.10 7.20
C LYS A 89 -7.81 15.73 8.07
N LYS A 90 -7.03 14.73 7.65
CA LYS A 90 -5.88 14.17 8.35
C LYS A 90 -4.81 13.86 7.32
N VAL A 91 -3.59 14.29 7.60
CA VAL A 91 -2.38 13.95 6.84
C VAL A 91 -1.46 13.22 7.79
N ILE A 92 -0.98 12.04 7.37
CA ILE A 92 -0.14 11.16 8.18
C ILE A 92 1.17 10.98 7.43
N PHE A 93 2.30 11.23 8.10
CA PHE A 93 3.62 10.91 7.58
C PHE A 93 4.09 9.60 8.21
N LEU A 94 4.36 8.61 7.38
CA LEU A 94 4.91 7.33 7.82
C LEU A 94 6.44 7.40 7.71
N SER A 95 7.13 7.05 8.80
CA SER A 95 8.58 7.00 8.85
C SER A 95 9.04 5.68 9.46
N ALA A 96 9.76 4.88 8.69
CA ALA A 96 10.45 3.69 9.19
C ALA A 96 11.81 4.09 9.79
N ASP A 97 11.78 4.64 11.01
CA ASP A 97 12.99 5.08 11.71
C ASP A 97 13.80 3.90 12.26
N ALA A 98 14.88 3.54 11.59
CA ALA A 98 15.79 2.48 12.01
C ALA A 98 16.62 2.83 13.26
N PHE A 99 16.71 4.11 13.65
CA PHE A 99 17.44 4.53 14.84
C PHE A 99 16.62 4.42 16.12
N GLY A 100 15.30 4.25 16.01
CA GLY A 100 14.39 4.12 17.15
C GLY A 100 14.31 5.38 18.02
N VAL A 101 14.51 6.56 17.41
CA VAL A 101 14.51 7.86 18.09
C VAL A 101 13.13 8.49 18.05
N LEU A 102 12.42 8.35 16.93
CA LEU A 102 11.09 8.92 16.79
C LEU A 102 10.08 8.19 17.70
N PRO A 103 9.20 8.92 18.39
CA PRO A 103 8.10 8.29 19.11
C PRO A 103 7.13 7.62 18.12
N PRO A 104 6.34 6.62 18.57
CA PRO A 104 5.40 5.91 17.70
C PRO A 104 4.37 6.81 16.99
N VAL A 105 3.98 7.92 17.63
CA VAL A 105 3.09 8.92 17.06
C VAL A 105 3.42 10.29 17.64
N SER A 106 3.38 11.33 16.80
CA SER A 106 3.51 12.73 17.20
C SER A 106 2.45 13.58 16.53
N ILE A 107 1.93 14.57 17.26
CA ILE A 107 1.04 15.59 16.71
C ILE A 107 1.91 16.77 16.28
N LEU A 108 1.96 17.04 14.98
CA LEU A 108 2.79 18.10 14.42
C LEU A 108 2.03 19.43 14.40
N ASN A 109 2.75 20.51 14.65
CA ASN A 109 2.29 21.86 14.31
C ASN A 109 2.55 22.19 12.82
N ALA A 110 2.14 23.37 12.36
CA ALA A 110 2.26 23.75 10.95
C ALA A 110 3.73 23.85 10.47
N GLU A 111 4.63 24.40 11.28
CA GLU A 111 6.06 24.52 10.94
C GLU A 111 6.72 23.14 10.86
N GLN A 112 6.45 22.27 11.83
CA GLN A 112 6.92 20.89 11.83
C GLN A 112 6.37 20.12 10.62
N THR A 113 5.10 20.31 10.28
CA THR A 113 4.49 19.64 9.12
C THR A 113 5.25 19.99 7.84
N LYS A 114 5.55 21.28 7.62
CA LYS A 114 6.35 21.72 6.48
C LYS A 114 7.77 21.19 6.54
N TYR A 115 8.40 21.24 7.70
CA TYR A 115 9.78 20.79 7.90
C TYR A 115 9.94 19.28 7.60
N TYR A 116 9.09 18.43 8.18
CA TYR A 116 9.16 16.99 7.99
C TYR A 116 8.67 16.53 6.61
N PHE A 117 7.82 17.32 5.94
CA PHE A 117 7.42 17.00 4.57
C PHE A 117 8.55 17.25 3.56
N CYS A 118 9.36 18.30 3.77
CA CYS A 118 10.46 18.66 2.88
C CYS A 118 11.78 17.90 3.15
N ARG A 119 11.83 17.05 4.19
CA ARG A 119 13.04 16.36 4.63
C ARG A 119 12.98 14.89 4.25
#